data_AF-A0A5D3WMU9-F1
#
_entry.id   AF-A0A5D3WMU9-F1
#
_cell.length_a   1.000
_cell.length_b   1.000
_cell.length_c   1.000
_cell.angle_alpha   90.00
_cell.angle_beta   90.00
_cell.angle_gamma   90.00
#
_symmetry.space_group_name_H-M   'P 1'
#
loop_
_entity.id
_entity.type
_entity.pdbx_description
1 polymer ?
#
loop_
_entity_poly.entity_id
_entity_poly.type
_entity_poly.pdbx_seq_one_letter_code
_entity_poly.pdbx_strand_id
1 'polypeptide(L)'
;MNATAREKMEQLHGLILEERQCAIDLDTDELVRLAEAKNRLLAELRELDLGSQDPEEQALAETIREENRRNAYLFWSSLNWVRDMLNFYSRQMTEPAYNPAGQRVEITGGGKLLSGKV
;
A
#
# COMPACT_ATOMS: atom_id res chain seq x y z
N MET A 1 24.67 -2.20 24.72
CA MET A 1 25.39 -2.89 23.63
C MET A 1 24.75 -2.40 22.34
N ASN A 2 25.46 -1.61 21.54
CA ASN A 2 24.91 -1.09 20.29
C ASN A 2 24.82 -2.24 19.29
N ALA A 3 23.61 -2.51 18.79
CA ALA A 3 23.40 -3.48 17.73
C ALA A 3 24.23 -3.09 16.50
N THR A 4 24.87 -4.05 15.86
CA THR A 4 25.69 -3.80 14.67
C THR A 4 24.79 -3.45 13.47
N ALA A 5 25.34 -2.76 12.46
CA ALA A 5 24.58 -2.41 11.26
C ALA A 5 23.94 -3.64 10.59
N ARG A 6 24.66 -4.77 10.57
CA ARG A 6 24.19 -6.07 10.11
C ARG A 6 22.96 -6.57 10.86
N GLU A 7 22.98 -6.57 12.19
CA GLU A 7 21.83 -7.00 13.00
C GLU A 7 20.57 -6.19 12.70
N LYS A 8 20.72 -4.87 12.51
CA LYS A 8 19.60 -4.01 12.12
C LYS A 8 19.11 -4.28 10.70
N MET A 9 20.00 -4.59 9.76
CA MET A 9 19.61 -5.01 8.41
C MET A 9 18.87 -6.36 8.43
N GLU A 10 19.31 -7.32 9.23
CA GLU A 10 18.63 -8.61 9.42
C GLU A 10 17.24 -8.42 10.04
N GLN A 11 17.11 -7.53 11.04
CA GLN A 11 15.81 -7.14 11.60
C GLN A 11 14.90 -6.50 10.55
N LEU A 12 15.43 -5.61 9.71
CA LEU A 12 14.66 -4.96 8.65
C LEU A 12 14.16 -5.98 7.62
N HIS A 13 15.01 -6.95 7.26
CA HIS A 13 14.64 -8.04 6.37
C HIS A 13 13.49 -8.87 6.97
N GLY A 14 13.57 -9.23 8.25
CA GLY A 14 12.50 -9.91 8.96
C GLY A 14 11.17 -9.15 8.91
N LEU A 15 11.20 -7.86 9.22
CA LEU A 15 10.00 -7.01 9.17
C LEU A 15 9.39 -6.90 7.77
N ILE A 16 10.20 -6.92 6.70
CA ILE A 16 9.71 -6.90 5.32
C ILE A 16 9.02 -8.22 4.95
N LEU A 17 9.52 -9.36 5.44
CA LEU A 17 8.87 -10.65 5.22
C LEU A 17 7.56 -10.75 6.01
N GLU A 18 7.53 -10.26 7.25
CA GLU A 18 6.32 -10.20 8.07
C GLU A 18 5.25 -9.29 7.42
N GLU A 19 5.67 -8.11 6.93
CA GLU A 19 4.79 -7.18 6.20
C GLU A 19 4.13 -7.84 4.98
N ARG A 20 4.85 -8.71 4.27
CA ARG A 20 4.27 -9.46 3.16
C ARG A 20 3.14 -10.38 3.62
N GLN A 21 3.36 -11.11 4.70
CA GLN A 21 2.36 -12.04 5.21
C GLN A 21 1.11 -11.28 5.68
N CYS A 22 1.29 -10.20 6.46
CA CYS A 22 0.18 -9.34 6.87
C CYS A 22 -0.56 -8.70 5.68
N ALA A 23 0.16 -8.36 4.60
CA ALA A 23 -0.45 -7.83 3.37
C ALA A 23 -1.31 -8.87 2.65
N ILE A 24 -0.90 -10.15 2.65
CA ILE A 24 -1.69 -11.26 2.10
C ILE A 24 -2.93 -11.50 2.96
N ASP A 25 -2.77 -11.47 4.28
CA ASP A 25 -3.84 -11.72 5.24
C ASP A 25 -4.80 -10.53 5.42
N LEU A 26 -4.48 -9.39 4.81
CA LEU A 26 -5.20 -8.11 4.93
C LEU A 26 -5.33 -7.62 6.38
N ASP A 27 -4.34 -7.94 7.23
CA ASP A 27 -4.29 -7.46 8.60
C ASP A 27 -3.82 -6.00 8.63
N THR A 28 -4.77 -5.07 8.56
CA THR A 28 -4.48 -3.64 8.47
C THR A 28 -3.87 -3.07 9.74
N ASP A 29 -4.25 -3.59 10.91
CA ASP A 29 -3.74 -3.10 12.19
C ASP A 29 -2.27 -3.47 12.33
N GLU A 30 -1.93 -4.70 11.98
CA GLU A 30 -0.56 -5.19 12.03
C GLU A 30 0.32 -4.52 10.96
N LEU A 31 -0.21 -4.24 9.76
CA LEU A 31 0.50 -3.47 8.74
C LEU A 31 0.88 -2.07 9.23
N VAL A 32 -0.01 -1.40 9.97
CA VAL A 32 0.31 -0.08 10.57
C VAL A 32 1.42 -0.22 11.61
N ARG A 33 1.33 -1.21 12.51
CA ARG A 33 2.37 -1.50 13.51
C ARG A 33 3.73 -1.77 12.85
N LEU A 34 3.76 -2.58 11.80
CA LEU A 34 4.97 -2.91 11.05
C LEU A 34 5.54 -1.70 10.32
N ALA A 35 4.70 -0.84 9.75
CA ALA A 35 5.15 0.39 9.12
C ALA A 35 5.85 1.33 10.12
N GLU A 36 5.31 1.47 11.32
CA GLU A 36 5.95 2.25 12.40
C GLU A 36 7.28 1.64 12.84
N ALA A 37 7.32 0.31 13.03
CA ALA A 37 8.54 -0.40 13.39
C ALA A 37 9.64 -0.27 12.32
N LYS A 38 9.29 -0.44 11.04
CA LYS A 38 10.20 -0.23 9.91
C LYS A 38 10.72 1.20 9.86
N ASN A 39 9.86 2.21 10.03
CA ASN A 39 10.27 3.61 10.00
C ASN A 39 11.26 3.95 11.12
N ARG A 40 11.04 3.42 12.33
CA ARG A 40 11.98 3.58 13.45
C ARG A 40 13.32 2.94 13.16
N LEU A 41 13.31 1.69 12.68
CA LEU A 41 14.53 0.96 12.35
C LEU A 41 15.31 1.61 11.19
N LEU A 42 14.61 2.15 10.19
CA LEU A 42 15.23 2.90 9.09
C LEU A 42 15.85 4.21 9.57
N ALA A 43 15.26 4.90 10.55
CA ALA A 43 15.85 6.08 11.15
C ALA A 43 17.16 5.73 11.88
N GLU A 44 17.14 4.66 12.67
CA GLU A 44 18.33 4.15 13.37
C GLU A 44 19.43 3.70 12.39
N LEU A 45 19.06 3.04 11.29
CA LEU A 45 20.00 2.63 10.24
C LEU A 45 20.63 3.82 9.51
N ARG A 46 19.93 4.95 9.37
CA ARG A 46 20.48 6.17 8.75
C ARG A 46 21.54 6.86 9.61
N GLU A 47 21.45 6.71 10.93
CA GLU A 47 22.42 7.26 11.87
C GLU A 47 23.72 6.43 11.93
N LEU A 48 23.66 5.19 11.46
CA LEU A 48 24.82 4.32 11.35
C LEU A 48 25.56 4.58 10.03
N ASP A 49 26.90 4.63 10.12
CA ASP A 49 27.74 4.67 8.93
C ASP A 49 27.71 3.29 8.24
N LEU A 50 26.94 3.21 7.16
CA LEU A 50 26.80 2.02 6.31
C LEU A 50 27.93 1.91 5.27
N GLY A 51 29.02 2.66 5.42
CA GLY A 51 30.22 2.65 4.55
C GLY A 51 31.04 1.35 4.58
N SER A 52 30.42 0.23 4.91
CA SER A 52 31.03 -1.10 4.92
C SER A 52 31.28 -1.59 3.49
N GLN A 53 32.53 -1.98 3.23
CA GLN A 53 32.92 -2.68 2.00
C GLN A 53 32.69 -4.20 2.08
N ASP A 54 31.93 -4.68 3.08
CA ASP A 54 31.64 -6.10 3.25
C ASP A 54 30.69 -6.59 2.13
N PRO A 55 31.12 -7.56 1.29
CA PRO A 55 30.26 -8.16 0.28
C PRO A 55 28.99 -8.80 0.85
N GLU A 56 29.02 -9.34 2.08
CA GLU A 56 27.84 -9.98 2.69
C GLU A 56 26.75 -8.96 3.03
N GLU A 57 27.13 -7.80 3.56
CA GLU A 57 26.18 -6.72 3.87
C GLU A 57 25.58 -6.12 2.60
N GLN A 58 26.37 -6.01 1.52
CA GLN A 58 25.87 -5.58 0.22
C GLN A 58 24.84 -6.57 -0.37
N ALA A 59 25.12 -7.87 -0.27
CA ALA A 59 24.17 -8.90 -0.72
C ALA A 59 22.86 -8.86 0.09
N LEU A 60 22.95 -8.65 1.40
CA LEU A 60 21.78 -8.49 2.26
C LEU A 60 20.98 -7.23 1.91
N ALA A 61 21.65 -6.09 1.69
CA ALA A 61 20.99 -4.84 1.30
C ALA A 61 20.27 -4.97 -0.05
N GLU A 62 20.85 -5.68 -1.01
CA GLU A 62 20.19 -5.94 -2.30
C GLU A 62 18.97 -6.85 -2.13
N THR A 63 19.08 -7.89 -1.31
CA THR A 63 17.95 -8.76 -0.96
C THR A 63 16.80 -7.94 -0.35
N ILE A 64 17.10 -7.09 0.63
CA ILE A 64 16.13 -6.20 1.27
C ILE A 64 15.44 -5.29 0.23
N ARG A 65 16.20 -4.72 -0.71
CA ARG A 65 15.65 -3.89 -1.79
C ARG A 65 14.69 -4.67 -2.69
N GLU A 66 15.07 -5.88 -3.08
CA GLU A 66 14.23 -6.74 -3.90
C GLU A 66 12.93 -7.10 -3.19
N GLU A 67 13.01 -7.54 -1.93
CA GLU A 67 11.83 -7.93 -1.15
C GLU A 67 10.90 -6.73 -0.92
N ASN A 68 11.44 -5.56 -0.62
CA ASN A 68 10.65 -4.33 -0.47
C ASN A 68 9.98 -3.91 -1.79
N ARG A 69 10.67 -4.08 -2.93
CA ARG A 69 10.07 -3.84 -4.26
C ARG A 69 8.91 -4.79 -4.53
N ARG A 70 9.04 -6.07 -4.16
CA ARG A 70 7.96 -7.06 -4.29
C ARG A 70 6.75 -6.69 -3.45
N ASN A 71 6.96 -6.27 -2.19
CA ASN A 71 5.87 -5.81 -1.33
C ASN A 71 5.19 -4.55 -1.88
N ALA A 72 5.96 -3.58 -2.38
CA ALA A 72 5.41 -2.39 -3.02
C ALA A 72 4.52 -2.73 -4.24
N TYR A 73 4.95 -3.71 -5.05
CA TYR A 73 4.13 -4.21 -6.15
C TYR A 73 2.83 -4.88 -5.66
N LEU A 74 2.88 -5.68 -4.60
CA LEU A 74 1.70 -6.29 -3.99
C LEU A 74 0.70 -5.25 -3.50
N PHE A 75 1.16 -4.19 -2.82
CA PHE A 75 0.28 -3.10 -2.40
C PHE A 75 -0.32 -2.34 -3.57
N TRP A 76 0.49 -2.05 -4.59
CA TRP A 76 0.03 -1.38 -5.80
C TRP A 76 -1.03 -2.19 -6.56
N SER A 77 -0.80 -3.49 -6.75
CA SER A 77 -1.75 -4.36 -7.46
C SER A 77 -3.05 -4.52 -6.68
N SER A 78 -2.97 -4.69 -5.35
CA SER A 78 -4.13 -4.79 -4.46
C SER A 78 -4.96 -3.51 -4.49
N LEU A 79 -4.33 -2.34 -4.45
CA LEU A 79 -5.03 -1.04 -4.53
C LEU A 79 -5.75 -0.85 -5.87
N ASN A 80 -5.14 -1.26 -6.98
CA ASN A 80 -5.78 -1.20 -8.28
C ASN A 80 -6.98 -2.15 -8.36
N TRP A 81 -6.86 -3.35 -7.81
CA TRP A 81 -7.97 -4.29 -7.74
C TRP A 81 -9.16 -3.73 -6.94
N VAL A 82 -8.91 -3.09 -5.79
CA VAL A 82 -9.99 -2.42 -5.01
C VAL A 82 -10.63 -1.28 -5.81
N ARG A 83 -9.84 -0.47 -6.52
CA ARG A 83 -10.36 0.61 -7.37
C ARG A 83 -11.24 0.09 -8.49
N ASP A 84 -10.83 -0.97 -9.17
CA ASP A 84 -11.61 -1.61 -10.22
C ASP A 84 -12.94 -2.15 -9.69
N MET A 85 -12.92 -2.74 -8.50
CA MET A 85 -14.12 -3.21 -7.83
C MET A 85 -15.08 -2.06 -7.48
N LEU A 86 -14.58 -0.95 -6.95
CA LEU A 86 -15.40 0.24 -6.67
C LEU A 86 -15.99 0.85 -7.94
N ASN A 87 -15.21 0.91 -9.02
CA ASN A 87 -15.67 1.39 -10.33
C ASN A 87 -16.77 0.49 -10.91
N PHE A 88 -16.66 -0.82 -10.71
CA PHE A 88 -17.69 -1.77 -11.13
C PHE A 88 -19.00 -1.54 -10.36
N TYR A 89 -18.95 -1.41 -9.04
CA TYR A 89 -20.15 -1.18 -8.23
C TYR A 89 -20.79 0.19 -8.51
N SER A 90 -20.00 1.25 -8.69
CA SER A 90 -20.53 2.58 -8.98
C SER A 90 -21.28 2.62 -10.32
N ARG A 91 -20.83 1.87 -11.33
CA ARG A 91 -21.53 1.74 -12.62
C ARG A 91 -22.87 0.99 -12.51
N GLN A 92 -23.00 0.04 -11.59
CA GLN A 92 -24.26 -0.70 -11.39
C GLN A 92 -25.28 0.08 -10.56
N MET A 93 -24.84 0.94 -9.65
CA MET A 93 -25.73 1.74 -8.80
C MET A 93 -26.34 2.96 -9.51
N THR A 94 -25.86 3.30 -10.71
CA THR A 94 -26.51 4.31 -11.55
C THR A 94 -27.76 3.71 -12.18
N GLU A 95 -28.91 3.83 -11.51
CA GLU A 95 -30.20 3.56 -12.15
C GLU A 95 -30.32 4.38 -13.44
N PRO A 96 -30.82 3.81 -14.55
CA PRO A 96 -31.11 4.60 -15.74
C PRO A 96 -32.16 5.65 -15.39
N ALA A 97 -31.79 6.94 -15.38
CA ALA A 97 -32.78 8.00 -15.34
C ALA A 97 -33.51 8.02 -16.69
N TYR A 98 -34.82 8.10 -16.61
CA TYR A 98 -35.67 8.39 -17.76
C TYR A 98 -36.07 9.86 -17.70
N ASN A 99 -35.92 10.57 -18.81
CA ASN A 99 -36.49 11.90 -18.92
C ASN A 99 -38.04 11.81 -19.01
N PRO A 100 -38.77 12.92 -18.88
CA PRO A 100 -40.23 12.94 -19.07
C PRO A 100 -40.72 12.46 -20.45
N ALA A 101 -39.82 12.36 -21.43
CA ALA A 101 -40.08 11.81 -22.77
C ALA A 101 -39.75 10.30 -22.89
N GLY A 102 -39.42 9.62 -21.79
CA GLY A 102 -39.14 8.17 -21.73
C GLY A 102 -37.79 7.75 -22.31
N GLN A 103 -36.87 8.69 -22.57
CA GLN A 103 -35.54 8.39 -23.07
C GLN A 103 -34.57 8.16 -21.91
N ARG A 104 -33.69 7.16 -22.08
CA ARG A 104 -32.60 6.88 -21.14
C ARG A 104 -31.58 8.02 -21.16
N VAL A 105 -31.31 8.59 -20.00
CA VAL A 105 -30.29 9.62 -19.79
C VAL A 105 -29.21 9.02 -18.90
N GLU A 106 -27.95 9.10 -19.31
CA GLU A 106 -26.83 8.73 -18.45
C GLU A 106 -26.69 9.76 -17.32
N ILE A 107 -26.97 9.35 -16.08
CA ILE A 107 -26.63 10.17 -14.91
C ILE A 107 -25.14 9.98 -14.67
N THR A 108 -24.32 10.92 -15.12
CA THR A 108 -22.95 11.06 -14.60
C THR A 108 -23.05 11.53 -13.15
N GLY A 109 -22.93 10.60 -12.22
CA GLY A 109 -22.89 10.87 -10.78
C GLY A 109 -21.78 11.87 -10.46
N GLY A 110 -22.18 13.14 -10.27
CA GLY A 110 -21.27 14.25 -10.09
C GLY A 110 -22.00 15.49 -9.59
N GLY A 111 -22.44 15.44 -8.33
CA GLY A 111 -22.67 16.62 -7.50
C GLY A 111 -23.63 17.69 -8.02
N LYS A 112 -24.92 17.54 -7.73
CA LYS A 112 -25.75 18.64 -7.22
C LYS A 112 -27.05 18.06 -6.68
N LEU A 113 -27.11 17.97 -5.35
CA LEU A 113 -28.34 17.74 -4.62
C LEU A 113 -29.37 18.79 -5.08
N LEU A 114 -30.44 18.29 -5.69
CA LEU A 114 -31.78 18.86 -5.80
C LEU A 114 -31.88 20.36 -5.41
N SER A 115 -31.57 21.24 -6.35
CA SER A 115 -32.11 22.61 -6.33
C SER A 115 -33.54 22.54 -6.86
N GLY A 116 -34.46 22.07 -6.01
CA GLY A 116 -35.88 22.12 -6.30
C GLY A 116 -36.35 23.58 -6.39
N LYS A 117 -36.92 23.96 -7.53
CA LYS A 117 -37.98 24.96 -7.59
C LYS A 117 -39.21 24.28 -8.18
N VAL A 118 -40.24 24.17 -7.34
CA VAL A 118 -41.63 23.95 -7.76
C VAL A 118 -42.08 25.15 -8.57
#